data_AF-A0A2R5FDV4-F1
#
_entry.id   AF-A0A2R5FDV4-F1
#
_cell.length_a   1.000
_cell.length_b   1.000
_cell.length_c   1.000
_cell.angle_alpha   90.00
_cell.angle_beta   90.00
_cell.angle_gamma   90.00
#
_symmetry.space_group_name_H-M   'P 1'
#
loop_
_entity.id
_entity.type
_entity.pdbx_description
1 polymer ?
#
loop_
_entity_poly.entity_id
_entity_poly.type
_entity_poly.pdbx_seq_one_letter_code
_entity_poly.pdbx_strand_id
1 'polypeptide(L)'
;MYFSSLGNAIANDSALEIQTQGELNKLENKIVNKDDFLYPRGRYYGQVKPENLVFNANLQEFAQRVSYICNLETGGKLPPGEAYEQIKDLWKQLKRSKKELRIGEDPFQNDQGEVEG
;
A
#
# COMPACT_ATOMS: atom_id res chain seq x y z
N MET A 1 45.47 34.76 -30.40
CA MET A 1 45.02 33.36 -30.26
C MET A 1 44.27 33.23 -28.95
N TYR A 2 42.93 33.31 -28.98
CA TYR A 2 42.08 33.20 -27.78
C TYR A 2 40.78 32.48 -28.13
N PHE A 3 40.83 31.20 -28.47
CA PHE A 3 39.61 30.37 -28.55
C PHE A 3 39.97 28.91 -28.30
N SER A 4 39.93 28.44 -27.05
CA SER A 4 39.83 27.00 -26.77
C SER A 4 39.43 26.58 -25.34
N SER A 5 39.21 27.50 -24.38
CA SER A 5 38.84 27.10 -23.01
C SER A 5 37.35 27.23 -22.64
N LEU A 6 36.53 27.89 -23.47
CA LEU A 6 35.09 28.10 -23.18
C LEU A 6 34.19 26.91 -23.55
N GLY A 7 34.66 25.98 -24.39
CA GLY A 7 33.86 24.83 -24.83
C GLY A 7 33.67 23.73 -23.78
N ASN A 8 34.63 23.54 -22.86
CA ASN A 8 34.59 22.47 -21.86
C ASN A 8 33.71 22.81 -20.63
N ALA A 9 33.55 24.09 -20.30
CA ALA A 9 32.74 24.50 -19.15
C ALA A 9 31.23 24.35 -19.44
N ILE A 10 30.80 24.71 -20.66
CA ILE A 10 29.38 24.66 -21.07
C ILE A 10 28.89 23.22 -21.18
N ALA A 11 29.73 22.31 -21.68
CA ALA A 11 29.38 20.89 -21.81
C ALA A 11 29.20 20.18 -20.46
N ASN A 12 30.00 20.53 -19.44
CA ASN A 12 29.88 19.95 -18.10
C ASN A 12 28.64 20.45 -17.34
N ASP A 13 28.27 21.72 -17.51
CA ASP A 13 27.07 22.31 -16.89
C ASP A 13 25.79 21.64 -17.41
N SER A 14 25.73 21.43 -18.73
CA SER A 14 24.64 20.72 -19.41
C SER A 14 24.47 19.27 -18.92
N ALA A 15 25.59 18.57 -18.68
CA ALA A 15 25.57 17.18 -18.22
C ALA A 15 25.11 17.06 -16.76
N LEU A 16 25.46 18.03 -15.91
CA LEU A 16 25.01 18.14 -14.52
C LEU A 16 23.49 18.41 -14.44
N GLU A 17 22.96 19.29 -15.28
CA GLU A 17 21.51 19.56 -15.37
C GLU A 17 20.71 18.33 -15.84
N ILE A 18 21.21 17.60 -16.84
CA ILE A 18 20.56 16.37 -17.33
C ILE A 18 20.56 15.28 -16.26
N GLN A 19 21.65 15.13 -15.50
CA GLN A 19 21.74 14.16 -14.41
C GLN A 19 20.79 14.50 -13.25
N THR A 20 20.70 15.78 -12.87
CA THR A 20 19.76 16.22 -11.82
C THR A 20 18.31 16.05 -12.26
N GLN A 21 17.97 16.35 -13.52
CA GLN A 21 16.61 16.13 -14.02
C GLN A 21 16.24 14.63 -14.03
N GLY A 22 17.19 13.75 -14.36
CA GLY A 22 16.99 12.30 -14.29
C GLY A 22 16.76 11.80 -12.86
N GLU A 23 17.47 12.35 -11.88
CA GLU A 23 17.28 12.04 -10.46
C GLU A 23 15.96 12.60 -9.91
N LEU A 24 15.57 13.82 -10.33
CA LEU A 24 14.29 14.43 -10.00
C LEU A 24 13.11 13.62 -10.55
N ASN A 25 13.16 13.20 -11.82
CA ASN A 25 12.11 12.36 -12.41
C ASN A 25 11.99 10.98 -11.74
N LYS A 26 13.12 10.45 -11.24
CA LYS A 26 13.16 9.18 -10.49
C LYS A 26 12.62 9.33 -9.07
N LEU A 27 12.79 10.52 -8.47
CA LEU A 27 12.21 10.88 -7.17
C LEU A 27 10.71 11.18 -7.29
N GLU A 28 10.29 11.88 -8.34
CA GLU A 28 8.89 12.23 -8.62
C GLU A 28 8.03 10.98 -8.87
N ASN A 29 8.54 10.01 -9.64
CA ASN A 29 7.90 8.69 -9.81
C ASN A 29 7.82 7.87 -8.51
N LYS A 30 8.61 8.21 -7.49
CA LYS A 30 8.61 7.54 -6.18
C LYS A 30 7.63 8.20 -5.22
N ILE A 31 7.31 9.49 -5.39
CA ILE A 31 6.54 10.29 -4.43
C ILE A 31 5.02 10.07 -4.56
N VAL A 32 4.52 9.69 -5.74
CA VAL A 32 3.12 9.29 -5.91
C VAL A 32 3.05 7.78 -5.96
N ASN A 33 2.72 7.16 -4.83
CA ASN A 33 2.38 5.74 -4.84
C ASN A 33 1.14 5.55 -5.74
N LYS A 34 1.28 4.82 -6.85
CA LYS A 34 0.19 4.55 -7.78
C LYS A 34 -1.02 3.93 -7.07
N ASP A 35 -0.76 3.17 -6.01
CA ASP A 35 -1.80 2.56 -5.20
C ASP A 35 -2.61 3.63 -4.44
N ASP A 36 -1.98 4.70 -3.97
CA ASP A 36 -2.67 5.83 -3.30
C ASP A 36 -3.55 6.64 -4.26
N PHE A 37 -3.18 6.68 -5.56
CA PHE A 37 -3.99 7.33 -6.59
C PHE A 37 -5.16 6.45 -7.05
N LEU A 38 -4.89 5.18 -7.35
CA LEU A 38 -5.90 4.25 -7.86
C LEU A 38 -6.90 3.84 -6.78
N TYR A 39 -6.47 3.86 -5.51
CA TYR A 39 -7.26 3.42 -4.38
C TYR A 39 -7.23 4.44 -3.24
N PRO A 40 -8.04 5.51 -3.33
CA PRO A 40 -8.10 6.51 -2.28
C PRO A 40 -8.49 5.86 -0.95
N ARG A 41 -7.68 6.12 0.08
CA ARG A 41 -7.91 5.63 1.44
C ARG A 41 -8.96 6.48 2.14
N GLY A 42 -9.93 5.82 2.76
CA GLY A 42 -10.97 6.47 3.54
C GLY A 42 -10.42 7.01 4.85
N ARG A 43 -10.94 8.16 5.30
CA ARG A 43 -10.59 8.70 6.62
C ARG A 43 -11.10 7.75 7.71
N TYR A 44 -10.30 7.58 8.76
CA TYR A 44 -10.73 6.81 9.94
C TYR A 44 -11.63 7.67 10.83
N TYR A 45 -12.80 7.14 11.21
CA TYR A 45 -13.80 7.82 12.03
C TYR A 45 -14.05 7.15 13.39
N GLY A 46 -13.30 6.09 13.72
CA GLY A 46 -13.44 5.40 15.00
C GLY A 46 -12.58 6.03 16.10
N GLN A 47 -12.50 5.35 17.25
CA GLN A 47 -11.69 5.78 18.38
C GLN A 47 -10.19 5.81 18.01
N VAL A 48 -9.54 6.96 18.18
CA VAL A 48 -8.13 7.14 17.83
C VAL A 48 -7.23 6.43 18.84
N LYS A 49 -6.91 5.17 18.54
CA LYS A 49 -5.91 4.36 19.25
C LYS A 49 -4.92 3.78 18.22
N PRO A 50 -3.64 3.56 18.58
CA PRO A 50 -2.65 3.04 17.65
C PRO A 50 -3.10 1.75 16.94
N GLU A 51 -3.60 0.77 17.69
CA GLU A 51 -4.08 -0.51 17.17
C GLU A 51 -5.24 -0.34 16.19
N ASN A 52 -6.17 0.57 16.50
CA ASN A 52 -7.32 0.88 15.65
C ASN A 52 -6.89 1.51 14.32
N LEU A 53 -5.90 2.41 14.35
CA LEU A 53 -5.37 3.06 13.15
C LEU A 53 -4.63 2.05 12.27
N VAL A 54 -3.80 1.20 12.87
CA VAL A 54 -3.08 0.13 12.15
C VAL A 54 -4.06 -0.87 11.56
N PHE A 55 -5.04 -1.32 12.34
CA PHE A 55 -6.05 -2.26 11.84
C PHE A 55 -6.89 -1.65 10.73
N ASN A 56 -7.28 -0.37 10.84
CA ASN A 56 -7.96 0.33 9.78
C ASN A 56 -7.11 0.40 8.49
N ALA A 57 -5.80 0.66 8.59
CA ALA A 57 -4.92 0.63 7.42
C ALA A 57 -4.91 -0.77 6.76
N ASN A 58 -4.78 -1.83 7.55
CA ASN A 58 -4.80 -3.21 7.06
C ASN A 58 -6.15 -3.61 6.46
N LEU A 59 -7.26 -3.13 7.04
CA LEU A 59 -8.61 -3.36 6.53
C LEU A 59 -8.82 -2.65 5.19
N GLN A 60 -8.30 -1.43 5.04
CA GLN A 60 -8.36 -0.70 3.79
C GLN A 60 -7.52 -1.39 2.70
N GLU A 61 -6.30 -1.85 3.01
CA GLU A 61 -5.50 -2.63 2.08
C GLU A 61 -6.23 -3.92 1.64
N PHE A 62 -6.83 -4.65 2.59
CA PHE A 62 -7.64 -5.83 2.29
C PHE A 62 -8.76 -5.51 1.29
N ALA A 63 -9.53 -4.46 1.53
CA ALA A 63 -10.64 -4.06 0.66
C ALA A 63 -10.16 -3.73 -0.77
N GLN A 64 -9.03 -3.02 -0.88
CA GLN A 64 -8.44 -2.67 -2.17
C GLN A 64 -7.99 -3.91 -2.94
N ARG A 65 -7.27 -4.83 -2.29
CA ARG A 65 -6.76 -6.05 -2.93
C ARG A 65 -7.90 -6.98 -3.35
N VAL A 66 -8.94 -7.12 -2.52
CA VAL A 66 -10.15 -7.87 -2.89
C VAL A 66 -10.81 -7.25 -4.13
N SER A 67 -10.98 -5.93 -4.16
CA SER A 67 -11.56 -5.24 -5.32
C SER A 67 -10.75 -5.48 -6.59
N TYR A 68 -9.40 -5.41 -6.51
CA TYR A 68 -8.53 -5.69 -7.64
C TYR A 68 -8.69 -7.13 -8.16
N ILE A 69 -8.69 -8.12 -7.26
CA ILE A 69 -8.89 -9.54 -7.62
C ILE A 69 -10.24 -9.74 -8.30
N CYS A 70 -11.32 -9.19 -7.73
CA CYS A 70 -12.66 -9.28 -8.32
C CYS A 70 -12.70 -8.64 -9.72
N ASN A 71 -12.06 -7.49 -9.90
CA ASN A 71 -12.01 -6.83 -11.21
C ASN A 71 -11.22 -7.65 -12.25
N LEU A 72 -10.15 -8.32 -11.84
CA LEU A 72 -9.40 -9.23 -12.72
C LEU A 72 -10.24 -10.45 -13.11
N GLU A 73 -10.96 -11.03 -12.16
CA GLU A 73 -11.84 -12.17 -12.39
C GLU A 73 -12.98 -11.81 -13.35
N THR A 74 -13.70 -10.73 -13.06
CA THR A 74 -14.81 -10.25 -13.90
C THR A 74 -14.31 -9.81 -15.29
N GLY A 75 -13.08 -9.34 -15.40
CA GLY A 75 -12.41 -9.05 -16.66
C GLY A 75 -11.87 -10.28 -17.42
N GLY A 76 -12.07 -11.50 -16.88
CA GLY A 76 -11.61 -12.76 -17.47
C GLY A 76 -10.10 -12.97 -17.43
N LYS A 77 -9.37 -12.18 -16.62
CA LYS A 77 -7.90 -12.22 -16.49
C LYS A 77 -7.44 -13.17 -15.38
N LEU A 78 -8.35 -13.56 -14.48
CA LEU A 78 -8.08 -14.45 -13.36
C LEU A 78 -9.21 -15.50 -13.26
N PRO A 79 -8.90 -16.81 -13.17
CA PRO A 79 -9.93 -17.82 -12.99
C PRO A 79 -10.69 -17.66 -11.66
N PRO A 80 -12.01 -17.94 -11.62
CA PRO A 80 -12.82 -17.76 -10.41
C PRO A 80 -12.30 -18.54 -9.18
N GLY A 81 -11.81 -19.77 -9.40
CA GLY A 81 -11.25 -20.59 -8.32
C GLY A 81 -9.96 -20.02 -7.75
N GLU A 82 -9.12 -19.42 -8.59
CA GLU A 82 -7.88 -18.77 -8.14
C GLU A 82 -8.19 -17.46 -7.41
N ALA A 83 -9.13 -16.66 -7.93
CA ALA A 83 -9.63 -15.46 -7.27
C ALA A 83 -10.16 -15.78 -5.85
N TYR A 84 -10.95 -16.84 -5.71
CA TYR A 84 -11.48 -17.29 -4.43
C TYR A 84 -10.37 -17.63 -3.43
N GLU A 85 -9.37 -18.44 -3.83
CA GLU A 85 -8.28 -18.81 -2.91
C GLU A 85 -7.41 -17.60 -2.53
N GLN A 86 -7.15 -16.68 -3.46
CA GLN A 86 -6.43 -15.44 -3.14
C GLN A 86 -7.20 -14.57 -2.12
N ILE A 87 -8.51 -14.38 -2.28
CA ILE A 87 -9.36 -13.63 -1.33
C ILE A 87 -9.38 -14.32 0.04
N LYS A 88 -9.46 -15.65 0.06
CA LYS A 88 -9.43 -16.44 1.30
C LYS A 88 -8.12 -16.30 2.05
N ASP A 89 -6.98 -16.21 1.35
CA ASP A 89 -5.69 -15.95 1.97
C ASP A 89 -5.57 -14.52 2.51
N LEU A 90 -6.08 -13.51 1.79
CA LEU A 90 -6.20 -12.14 2.30
C LEU A 90 -7.06 -12.09 3.57
N TRP A 91 -8.16 -12.84 3.62
CA TRP A 91 -9.02 -12.91 4.81
C TRP A 91 -8.29 -13.54 6.01
N LYS A 92 -7.50 -14.59 5.79
CA LYS A 92 -6.67 -15.19 6.86
C LYS A 92 -5.65 -14.17 7.41
N GLN A 93 -5.04 -13.36 6.55
CA GLN A 93 -4.10 -12.31 6.96
C GLN A 93 -4.80 -11.23 7.77
N LEU A 94 -5.96 -10.74 7.32
CA LEU A 94 -6.74 -9.74 8.05
C LEU A 94 -7.19 -10.26 9.43
N LYS A 95 -7.64 -11.51 9.52
CA LYS A 95 -7.98 -12.15 10.80
C LYS A 95 -6.79 -12.22 11.75
N ARG A 96 -5.61 -12.56 11.23
CA ARG A 96 -4.37 -12.58 12.03
C ARG A 96 -4.06 -11.19 12.57
N SER A 97 -4.08 -10.16 11.71
CA SER A 97 -3.86 -8.79 12.12
C SER A 97 -4.84 -8.33 13.20
N LYS A 98 -6.14 -8.66 13.06
CA LYS A 98 -7.17 -8.35 14.07
C LYS A 98 -6.79 -8.90 15.45
N LYS A 99 -6.34 -10.17 15.49
CA LYS A 99 -5.94 -10.86 16.72
C LYS A 99 -4.68 -10.26 17.32
N GLU A 100 -3.65 -10.05 16.52
CA GLU A 100 -2.38 -9.47 16.98
C GLU A 100 -2.54 -8.05 17.54
N LEU A 101 -3.46 -7.28 16.96
CA LEU A 101 -3.82 -5.93 17.40
C LEU A 101 -4.91 -5.91 18.49
N ARG A 102 -5.41 -7.09 18.90
CA ARG A 102 -6.43 -7.24 19.95
C ARG A 102 -7.68 -6.41 19.72
N ILE A 103 -8.07 -6.26 18.46
CA ILE A 103 -9.19 -5.40 18.06
C ILE A 103 -10.51 -6.03 18.51
N GLY A 104 -11.24 -5.31 19.35
CA GLY A 104 -12.52 -5.76 19.90
C GLY A 104 -12.37 -6.72 21.08
N GLU A 105 -11.16 -6.91 21.61
CA GLU A 105 -10.95 -7.58 22.89
C GLU A 105 -11.11 -6.56 24.02
N ASP A 106 -11.88 -6.92 25.05
CA ASP A 106 -11.84 -6.24 26.33
C ASP A 106 -10.74 -6.89 27.18
N PRO A 107 -9.71 -6.15 27.65
CA PRO A 107 -8.66 -6.71 28.49
C PRO A 107 -9.16 -7.32 29.81
N PHE A 108 -10.43 -7.14 30.15
CA PHE A 108 -11.06 -7.68 31.36
C PHE A 108 -12.16 -8.72 31.09
N GLN A 109 -12.42 -9.12 29.85
CA GLN A 109 -13.30 -10.25 29.56
C GLN A 109 -12.52 -11.57 29.73
N ASN A 110 -12.63 -12.13 30.93
CA ASN A 110 -12.19 -13.49 31.22
C ASN A 110 -13.08 -14.49 30.46
N ASP A 111 -12.45 -15.53 29.89
CA ASP A 111 -13.08 -16.70 29.29
C ASP A 111 -14.08 -17.37 30.26
N GLN A 112 -15.32 -16.90 30.26
CA GLN A 112 -16.46 -17.60 30.85
C GLN A 112 -17.45 -17.91 29.74
N GLY A 113 -17.24 -19.04 29.06
CA GLY A 113 -18.29 -19.63 28.24
C GLY A 113 -17.86 -20.41 26.99
N GLU A 114 -16.88 -21.30 27.07
CA GLU A 114 -16.88 -22.50 26.21
C GLU A 114 -17.34 -23.72 27.03
N VAL A 115 -18.64 -23.94 26.99
CA VAL A 115 -19.41 -25.16 27.29
C VAL A 115 -20.61 -25.01 26.35
N GLU A 116 -20.89 -25.84 25.34
CA GLU A 116 -20.76 -27.28 25.15
C GLU A 116 -20.63 -27.59 23.64
N GLY A 117 -20.29 -28.85 23.33
CA GLY A 117 -20.08 -29.37 21.97
C GLY A 117 -21.33 -29.79 21.21
#